data_AF-A0A5Q0HEM4-F1
#
_entry.id   AF-A0A5Q0HEM4-F1
#
_cell.length_a   1.000
_cell.length_b   1.000
_cell.length_c   1.000
_cell.angle_alpha   90.00
_cell.angle_beta   90.00
_cell.angle_gamma   90.00
#
_symmetry.space_group_name_H-M   'P 1'
#
loop_
_entity.id
_entity.type
_entity.pdbx_description
1 polymer ?
#
loop_
_entity_poly.entity_id
_entity_poly.type
_entity_poly.pdbx_seq_one_letter_code
_entity_poly.pdbx_strand_id
1 'polypeptide(L)' 'MGYAKRVRLERAHRELQAADPARGDTVAAIAARWAFAESDRFAVLYGDAYGTLPSHILGTDPPQRQGRTR' A
#
# COMPACT_ATOMS: atom_id res chain seq x y z
N MET A 1 19.82 -11.50 2.66
CA MET A 1 19.80 -10.02 2.74
C MET A 1 18.40 -9.50 2.43
N GLY A 2 17.49 -9.47 3.42
CA GLY A 2 16.06 -9.12 3.18
C GLY A 2 15.37 -8.34 4.31
N TYR A 3 16.12 -7.88 5.32
CA TYR A 3 15.55 -7.24 6.50
C TYR A 3 14.99 -5.84 6.22
N ALA A 4 15.62 -5.08 5.32
CA ALA A 4 15.19 -3.72 5.00
C ALA A 4 13.80 -3.68 4.32
N LYS A 5 13.45 -4.68 3.50
CA LYS A 5 12.12 -4.77 2.88
C LYS A 5 11.04 -5.02 3.94
N ARG A 6 11.31 -5.90 4.90
CA ARG A 6 10.36 -6.24 5.98
C ARG A 6 10.07 -5.02 6.86
N VAL A 7 11.10 -4.25 7.23
CA VAL A 7 10.93 -3.02 8.02
C VAL A 7 10.13 -1.96 7.25
N ARG A 8 10.39 -1.78 5.95
CA ARG A 8 9.60 -0.85 5.12
C ARG A 8 8.14 -1.27 5.03
N LEU A 9 7.89 -2.58 4.86
CA LEU A 9 6.56 -3.15 4.80
C LEU A 9 5.80 -2.95 6.12
N GLU A 10 6.46 -3.20 7.26
CA GLU A 10 5.85 -3.04 8.59
C GLU A 10 5.55 -1.57 8.92
N ARG A 11 6.41 -0.64 8.49
CA ARG A 11 6.11 0.79 8.64
C ARG A 11 4.96 1.23 7.74
N ALA A 12 4.92 0.74 6.50
CA ALA A 12 3.79 0.97 5.60
C ALA A 12 2.48 0.41 6.18
N HIS A 13 2.53 -0.77 6.81
CA HIS A 13 1.39 -1.37 7.50
C HIS A 13 0.86 -0.50 8.64
N ARG A 14 1.75 0.05 9.47
CA ARG A 14 1.35 0.95 10.57
C ARG A 14 0.76 2.26 10.06
N GLU A 15 1.32 2.80 8.99
CA GLU A 15 0.76 4.00 8.35
C GLU A 15 -0.60 3.71 7.73
N LEU A 16 -0.79 2.54 7.10
CA LEU A 16 -2.08 2.07 6.59
C LEU A 16 -3.15 1.94 7.68
N GLN A 17 -2.78 1.46 8.87
CA GLN A 17 -3.71 1.36 10.01
C GLN A 17 -4.05 2.72 10.63
N ALA A 18 -3.12 3.68 10.57
CA ALA A 18 -3.33 5.04 11.08
C ALA A 18 -3.95 5.98 10.04
N ALA A 19 -3.89 5.61 8.77
CA ALA A 19 -4.42 6.35 7.65
C ALA A 19 -5.94 6.27 7.64
N ASP A 20 -6.56 7.37 7.20
CA ASP A 20 -8.00 7.52 7.25
C ASP A 20 -8.54 7.77 5.83
N PRO A 21 -9.37 6.87 5.27
CA PRO A 21 -9.93 7.05 3.94
C PRO A 21 -10.84 8.28 3.85
N ALA A 22 -11.44 8.74 4.95
CA ALA A 22 -12.25 9.96 4.99
C ALA A 22 -11.39 11.23 4.96
N ARG A 23 -10.09 11.13 5.25
CA ARG A 23 -9.11 12.22 5.04
C ARG A 23 -8.52 12.25 3.64
N GLY A 24 -8.82 11.24 2.81
CA GLY A 24 -8.28 11.10 1.46
C GLY A 24 -6.95 10.35 1.40
N ASP A 25 -6.55 9.67 2.48
CA ASP A 25 -5.39 8.78 2.43
C ASP A 25 -5.69 7.55 1.58
N THR A 26 -4.76 7.20 0.68
CA THR A 26 -4.91 6.08 -0.24
C THR A 26 -3.72 5.14 -0.17
N VAL A 27 -3.95 3.86 -0.50
CA VAL A 27 -2.90 2.84 -0.58
C VAL A 27 -1.74 3.31 -1.47
N ALA A 28 -2.02 3.97 -2.60
CA ALA A 28 -1.01 4.47 -3.53
C ALA A 28 -0.14 5.60 -2.91
N ALA A 29 -0.75 6.54 -2.20
CA ALA A 29 -0.03 7.62 -1.53
C ALA A 29 0.90 7.09 -0.44
N ILE A 30 0.41 6.11 0.36
CA ILE A 30 1.20 5.48 1.41
C ILE A 30 2.33 4.64 0.79
N ALA A 31 2.04 3.85 -0.25
CA ALA A 31 3.05 3.06 -0.97
C ALA A 31 4.18 3.96 -1.52
N ALA A 32 3.83 5.09 -2.15
CA ALA A 32 4.80 6.05 -2.68
C ALA A 32 5.72 6.62 -1.59
N ARG A 33 5.19 6.91 -0.39
CA ARG A 33 6.00 7.40 0.77
C ARG A 33 6.99 6.37 1.28
N TRP A 34 6.66 5.08 1.19
CA TRP A 34 7.54 3.98 1.62
C TRP A 34 8.45 3.44 0.51
N ALA A 35 8.61 4.21 -0.58
CA ALA A 35 9.43 3.87 -1.75
C ALA A 35 8.94 2.66 -2.55
N PHE A 36 7.63 2.41 -2.56
CA PHE A 36 6.99 1.49 -3.49
C PHE A 36 6.34 2.30 -4.62
N ALA A 37 7.00 2.29 -5.78
CA ALA A 37 6.55 3.05 -6.95
C ALA A 37 5.20 2.57 -7.50
N GLU A 38 4.89 1.28 -7.34
CA GLU A 38 3.66 0.68 -7.82
C GLU A 38 2.83 0.17 -6.66
N SER A 39 1.62 0.72 -6.51
CA SER A 39 0.60 0.27 -5.56
C SER A 39 0.21 -1.20 -5.80
N ASP A 40 0.21 -1.64 -7.06
CA ASP A 40 -0.15 -3.01 -7.44
C ASP A 40 0.88 -4.03 -6.92
N ARG A 41 2.16 -3.75 -7.18
CA ARG A 41 3.27 -4.56 -6.66
C ARG A 41 3.34 -4.53 -5.14
N PHE A 42 3.01 -3.40 -4.53
CA PHE A 42 2.90 -3.28 -3.08
C PHE A 42 1.77 -4.16 -2.54
N ALA A 43 0.59 -4.16 -3.16
CA ALA A 43 -0.54 -4.99 -2.75
C ALA A 43 -0.21 -6.50 -2.82
N VAL A 44 0.49 -6.95 -3.87
CA VAL A 44 0.94 -8.34 -4.00
C VAL A 44 1.95 -8.71 -2.90
N LEU A 45 2.99 -7.89 -2.69
CA LEU A 45 3.98 -8.13 -1.64
C LEU A 45 3.39 -8.11 -0.23
N TYR A 46 2.42 -7.23 -0.02
CA TYR A 46 1.73 -7.09 1.24
C TYR A 46 0.79 -8.29 1.49
N GLY A 47 0.07 -8.76 0.47
CA GLY A 47 -0.73 -9.97 0.53
C GLY A 47 0.09 -11.23 0.79
N ASP A 48 1.27 -11.36 0.17
CA ASP A 48 2.20 -12.47 0.42
C ASP A 48 2.71 -12.50 1.88
N ALA A 49 2.93 -11.33 2.48
CA ALA A 49 3.45 -11.21 3.83
C ALA A 49 2.38 -11.30 4.94
N TYR A 50 1.20 -10.71 4.71
CA TYR A 50 0.16 -10.55 5.74
C TYR A 50 -1.15 -11.30 5.44
N GLY A 51 -1.31 -11.88 4.25
CA GLY A 51 -2.53 -12.58 3.83
C GLY A 51 -3.76 -11.68 3.67
N THR A 52 -3.61 -10.36 3.74
CA THR A 52 -4.67 -9.35 3.62
C THR A 52 -4.25 -8.27 2.64
N LEU A 53 -5.20 -7.69 1.91
CA LEU A 53 -4.92 -6.57 1.00
C LEU A 53 -4.93 -5.24 1.76
N PRO A 54 -4.00 -4.30 1.44
CA PRO A 54 -3.99 -2.98 2.07
C PRO A 54 -5.29 -2.19 1.80
N SER A 55 -5.96 -2.44 0.67
CA SER A 55 -7.28 -1.87 0.34
C SER A 55 -8.37 -2.28 1.34
N HIS A 56 -8.25 -3.47 1.95
CA HIS A 56 -9.19 -3.93 2.98
C HIS A 56 -9.06 -3.11 4.27
N ILE A 57 -7.85 -2.66 4.61
CA ILE A 57 -7.60 -1.85 5.81
C ILE A 57 -8.21 -0.46 5.66
N LEU A 58 -8.08 0.14 4.47
CA LEU A 58 -8.62 1.47 4.20
C LEU A 58 -10.09 1.45 3.76
N GLY A 59 -10.68 0.29 3.47
CA GLY A 59 -12.07 0.19 3.01
C GLY A 59 -12.39 0.99 1.74
N THR A 60 -11.38 1.52 1.05
CA THR A 60 -11.51 2.36 -0.13
C THR A 60 -11.05 1.56 -1.34
N ASP A 61 -12.01 1.11 -2.12
CA ASP A 61 -11.77 0.73 -3.51
C ASP A 61 -12.72 1.55 -4.39
N PRO A 62 -12.19 2.58 -5.06
CA PRO A 62 -12.62 2.88 -6.41
C PRO A 62 -11.58 2.31 -7.38
N PRO A 63 -12.01 1.84 -8.57
CA PRO A 63 -11.14 1.28 -9.59
C PRO A 63 -10.14 2.35 -10.05
N GLN A 64 -8.93 2.29 -9.50
CA GLN A 64 -7.80 3.10 -9.97
C GLN A 64 -7.36 2.54 -11.32
N ARG A 65 -8.07 3.00 -12.35
CA ARG A 65 -7.78 2.80 -13.76
C ARG A 65 -6.44 3.51 -14.04
N GLN A 66 -5.32 2.85 -13.76
CA GLN A 66 -3.99 3.32 -14.12
C GLN A 66 -3.91 3.37 -15.64
N GLY A 67 -4.26 4.53 -16.19
CA GLY A 67 -4.02 4.88 -17.56
C GLY A 67 -2.52 4.75 -17.82
N ARG A 68 -2.20 3.97 -18.86
CA ARG A 68 -0.95 4.03 -19.61
C ARG A 68 -0.40 5.46 -19.63
N THR A 69 0.62 5.73 -18.83
CA THR A 69 1.50 6.89 -19.05
C THR A 69 2.68 6.37 -19.87
N ARG A 70 2.66 6.76 -21.15
CA ARG A 70 3.85 6.89 -21.98
C ARG A 70 4.62 8.14 -21.57
#